data_AF-A0A958C949-F1
#
_entry.id   AF-A0A958C949-F1
#
_cell.length_a   1.000
_cell.length_b   1.000
_cell.length_c   1.000
_cell.angle_alpha   90.00
_cell.angle_beta   90.00
_cell.angle_gamma   90.00
#
_symmetry.space_group_name_H-M   'P 1'
#
loop_
_entity.id
_entity.type
_entity.pdbx_description
1 polymer ?
#
loop_
_entity_poly.entity_id
_entity_poly.type
_entity_poly.pdbx_seq_one_letter_code
_entity_poly.pdbx_strand_id
1 'polypeptide(L)'
;LRLLAVACGLATLLLAWQLGNELGRLADNPRPWTGGIGALLLAVSPSFLFWSRQGIFVTNIVVTLAVATVWAVTRWRRSGRAGWLYSAAFLAGLGLWTKLLFVWVLGALVGVAIVVWVAGKIGRRGKEARKGKDGKKGNEGKAETVPSPQPLVPRPQTSDPTPHTLRPIHWLIAALCFLLGVSPLILFNQQTSGTLNAVFGNLGQSYYGVNNADFFANLSARVGQLVTLLRGDHFWYLGGPFANGWAAPLAAGLITVAVVAAVTTLRRRGQTNAGAVLGMALLFVVLLVLQSSFTVSDLFITHDAIVQPFLLLLVALAVEVLLLATRGVEGSAAGGRAWRVVAALAVLALTAWLAGDLRADVRYHRALAETGGHATHSDA
;
A
#
# COMPACT_ATOMS: atom_id res chain seq x y z
N LEU A 1 -23.70 8.38 14.99
CA LEU A 1 -22.80 7.29 14.52
C LEU A 1 -22.34 7.46 13.07
N ARG A 2 -23.24 7.72 12.09
CA ARG A 2 -22.86 7.90 10.66
C ARG A 2 -21.82 9.00 10.40
N LEU A 3 -21.88 10.12 11.13
CA LEU A 3 -20.90 11.21 11.00
C LEU A 3 -19.46 10.75 11.23
N LEU A 4 -19.21 9.82 12.17
CA LEU A 4 -17.87 9.31 12.43
C LEU A 4 -17.39 8.42 11.27
N ALA A 5 -18.26 7.60 10.69
CA ALA A 5 -17.92 6.81 9.50
C ALA A 5 -17.55 7.71 8.31
N VAL A 6 -18.31 8.78 8.07
CA VAL A 6 -18.02 9.78 7.03
C VAL A 6 -16.72 10.53 7.32
N ALA A 7 -16.49 10.94 8.58
CA ALA A 7 -15.25 11.59 8.98
C ALA A 7 -14.03 10.68 8.79
N CYS A 8 -14.15 9.38 9.11
CA CYS A 8 -13.12 8.37 8.83
C CYS A 8 -12.88 8.20 7.33
N GLY A 9 -13.94 8.18 6.51
CA GLY A 9 -13.83 8.16 5.04
C GLY A 9 -13.05 9.36 4.51
N LEU A 10 -13.43 10.58 4.92
CA LEU A 10 -12.72 11.81 4.55
C LEU A 10 -11.26 11.80 5.03
N ALA A 11 -11.00 11.37 6.27
CA ALA A 11 -9.66 11.23 6.79
C ALA A 11 -8.85 10.21 5.98
N THR A 12 -9.45 9.08 5.59
CA THR A 12 -8.81 8.05 4.76
C THR A 12 -8.43 8.61 3.39
N LEU A 13 -9.28 9.41 2.74
CA LEU A 13 -8.95 10.07 1.46
C LEU A 13 -7.76 11.01 1.59
N LEU A 14 -7.75 11.86 2.63
CA LEU A 14 -6.64 12.78 2.90
C LEU A 14 -5.33 12.02 3.20
N LEU A 15 -5.40 10.97 4.01
CA LEU A 15 -4.26 10.13 4.36
C LEU A 15 -3.75 9.34 3.15
N ALA A 16 -4.64 8.82 2.30
CA ALA A 16 -4.28 8.14 1.07
C ALA A 16 -3.57 9.11 0.11
N TRP A 17 -4.08 10.33 -0.05
CA TRP A 17 -3.42 11.38 -0.81
C TRP A 17 -2.01 11.69 -0.27
N GLN A 18 -1.87 11.85 1.05
CA GLN A 18 -0.58 12.08 1.71
C GLN A 18 0.39 10.91 1.57
N LEU A 19 -0.10 9.67 1.71
CA LEU A 19 0.70 8.46 1.52
C LEU A 19 1.17 8.32 0.08
N GLY A 20 0.28 8.51 -0.91
CA GLY A 20 0.66 8.46 -2.32
C GLY A 20 1.69 9.52 -2.69
N ASN A 21 1.57 10.74 -2.15
CA ASN A 21 2.59 11.77 -2.34
C ASN A 21 3.95 11.39 -1.72
N GLU A 22 3.95 10.71 -0.58
CA GLU A 22 5.19 10.18 0.03
C GLU A 22 5.79 9.04 -0.79
N LEU A 23 4.97 8.12 -1.34
CA LEU A 23 5.43 7.06 -2.23
C LEU A 23 6.07 7.62 -3.50
N GLY A 24 5.45 8.61 -4.14
CA GLY A 24 6.01 9.22 -5.34
C GLY A 24 7.30 10.03 -5.05
N ARG A 25 7.42 10.65 -3.86
CA ARG A 25 8.70 11.25 -3.41
C ARG A 25 9.79 10.19 -3.21
N LEU A 26 9.47 9.03 -2.62
CA LEU A 26 10.41 7.92 -2.50
C LEU A 26 10.81 7.34 -3.86
N ALA A 27 9.97 7.53 -4.89
CA ALA A 27 10.24 7.17 -6.27
C ALA A 27 11.09 8.22 -7.03
N ASP A 28 11.64 9.21 -6.32
CA ASP A 28 12.40 10.35 -6.84
C ASP A 28 11.59 11.27 -7.78
N ASN A 29 10.25 11.28 -7.68
CA ASN A 29 9.43 12.23 -8.42
C ASN A 29 9.10 13.46 -7.55
N PRO A 30 9.58 14.68 -7.92
CA PRO A 30 9.32 15.90 -7.15
C PRO A 30 7.85 16.36 -7.23
N ARG A 31 7.10 15.93 -8.26
CA ARG A 31 5.68 16.26 -8.46
C ARG A 31 4.89 14.97 -8.67
N PRO A 32 4.67 14.20 -7.60
CA PRO A 32 3.99 12.91 -7.69
C PRO A 32 2.50 13.09 -7.95
N TRP A 33 1.95 12.23 -8.80
CA TRP A 33 0.51 12.17 -9.09
C TRP A 33 -0.17 11.02 -8.34
N THR A 34 0.61 10.08 -7.78
CA THR A 34 0.14 8.90 -7.04
C THR A 34 -0.89 9.27 -5.97
N GLY A 35 -0.65 10.32 -5.19
CA GLY A 35 -1.59 10.77 -4.16
C GLY A 35 -2.92 11.23 -4.74
N GLY A 36 -2.90 12.08 -5.77
CA GLY A 36 -4.11 12.60 -6.41
C GLY A 36 -4.92 11.51 -7.10
N ILE A 37 -4.25 10.65 -7.87
CA ILE A 37 -4.89 9.53 -8.58
C ILE A 37 -5.48 8.54 -7.59
N GLY A 38 -4.71 8.14 -6.57
CA GLY A 38 -5.15 7.15 -5.59
C GLY A 38 -6.34 7.63 -4.75
N ALA A 39 -6.32 8.89 -4.31
CA ALA A 39 -7.45 9.49 -3.60
C ALA A 39 -8.68 9.64 -4.49
N LEU A 40 -8.51 10.01 -5.77
CA LEU A 40 -9.64 10.12 -6.71
C LEU A 40 -10.27 8.75 -7.00
N LEU A 41 -9.47 7.72 -7.27
CA LEU A 41 -9.96 6.36 -7.46
C LEU A 41 -10.72 5.86 -6.21
N LEU A 42 -10.19 6.14 -5.03
CA LEU A 42 -10.85 5.76 -3.78
C LEU A 42 -12.16 6.53 -3.57
N ALA A 43 -12.19 7.83 -3.89
CA ALA A 43 -13.35 8.70 -3.71
C ALA A 43 -14.55 8.32 -4.59
N VAL A 44 -14.32 7.73 -5.76
CA VAL A 44 -15.38 7.26 -6.67
C VAL A 44 -15.62 5.76 -6.56
N SER A 45 -14.84 5.03 -5.75
CA SER A 45 -15.01 3.58 -5.67
C SER A 45 -16.32 3.25 -4.93
N PRO A 46 -17.25 2.47 -5.53
CA PRO A 46 -18.53 2.17 -4.89
C PRO A 46 -18.35 1.54 -3.50
N SER A 47 -17.41 0.60 -3.39
CA SER A 47 -17.08 -0.09 -2.14
C SER A 47 -16.67 0.87 -1.04
N PHE A 48 -15.84 1.87 -1.36
CA PHE A 48 -15.38 2.84 -0.38
C PHE A 48 -16.48 3.84 -0.03
N LEU A 49 -17.21 4.36 -1.03
CA LEU A 49 -18.24 5.36 -0.86
C LEU A 49 -19.39 4.85 0.00
N PHE A 50 -19.93 3.67 -0.33
CA PHE A 50 -21.07 3.10 0.41
C PHE A 50 -20.69 2.66 1.82
N TRP A 51 -19.55 1.99 2.02
CA TRP A 51 -19.12 1.61 3.37
C TRP A 51 -18.77 2.80 4.26
N SER A 52 -18.24 3.89 3.68
CA SER A 52 -18.00 5.14 4.41
C SER A 52 -19.29 5.83 4.86
N ARG A 53 -20.40 5.61 4.16
CA ARG A 53 -21.72 6.21 4.46
C ARG A 53 -22.61 5.35 5.35
N GLN A 54 -22.73 4.07 5.02
CA GLN A 54 -23.60 3.10 5.72
C GLN A 54 -23.12 2.80 7.14
N GLY A 55 -21.84 3.05 7.42
CA GLY A 55 -21.30 2.91 8.76
C GLY A 55 -20.96 1.46 9.10
N ILE A 56 -20.14 0.81 8.27
CA ILE A 56 -19.34 -0.33 8.74
C ILE A 56 -18.27 0.21 9.71
N PHE A 57 -18.75 0.59 10.89
CA PHE A 57 -18.15 1.58 11.77
C PHE A 57 -16.72 1.22 12.14
N VAL A 58 -16.54 0.00 12.68
CA VAL A 58 -15.24 -0.50 13.11
C VAL A 58 -14.30 -0.62 11.90
N THR A 59 -14.79 -1.08 10.75
CA THR A 59 -13.96 -1.25 9.55
C THR A 59 -13.43 0.10 9.05
N ASN A 60 -14.24 1.16 8.99
CA ASN A 60 -13.76 2.47 8.53
C ASN A 60 -12.67 3.06 9.44
N ILE A 61 -12.80 2.87 10.76
CA ILE A 61 -11.77 3.29 11.72
C ILE A 61 -10.48 2.50 11.47
N VAL A 62 -10.57 1.18 11.33
CA VAL A 62 -9.42 0.30 11.08
C VAL A 62 -8.72 0.65 9.77
N VAL A 63 -9.47 0.91 8.69
CA VAL A 63 -8.91 1.34 7.40
C VAL A 63 -8.19 2.69 7.54
N THR A 64 -8.81 3.65 8.23
CA THR A 64 -8.19 4.96 8.49
C THR A 64 -6.87 4.81 9.24
N LEU A 65 -6.87 4.02 10.32
CA LEU A 65 -5.68 3.74 11.13
C LEU A 65 -4.61 3.00 10.33
N ALA A 66 -4.99 2.11 9.42
CA ALA A 66 -4.06 1.37 8.58
C ALA A 66 -3.30 2.31 7.65
N VAL A 67 -4.02 3.16 6.91
CA VAL A 67 -3.40 4.14 6.02
C VAL A 67 -2.55 5.14 6.81
N ALA A 68 -3.03 5.62 7.97
CA ALA A 68 -2.28 6.51 8.86
C ALA A 68 -0.97 5.87 9.36
N THR A 69 -1.01 4.58 9.71
CA THR A 69 0.15 3.83 10.22
C THR A 69 1.20 3.67 9.13
N VAL A 70 0.79 3.21 7.93
CA VAL A 70 1.70 3.06 6.78
C VAL A 70 2.27 4.43 6.38
N TRP A 71 1.47 5.49 6.43
CA TRP A 71 1.94 6.85 6.18
C TRP A 71 2.97 7.31 7.22
N ALA A 72 2.72 7.11 8.52
CA ALA A 72 3.65 7.48 9.59
C ALA A 72 4.97 6.70 9.48
N VAL A 73 4.93 5.39 9.22
CA VAL A 73 6.14 4.58 8.95
C VAL A 73 6.91 5.10 7.74
N THR A 74 6.21 5.41 6.65
CA THR A 74 6.82 5.97 5.43
C THR A 74 7.51 7.31 5.71
N ARG A 75 6.83 8.20 6.45
CA ARG A 75 7.38 9.50 6.88
C ARG A 75 8.57 9.37 7.81
N TRP A 76 8.51 8.43 8.76
CA TRP A 76 9.62 8.12 9.65
C TRP A 76 10.84 7.68 8.84
N ARG A 77 10.67 6.71 7.92
CA ARG A 77 11.76 6.22 7.07
C ARG A 77 12.41 7.32 6.25
N ARG A 78 11.63 8.26 5.70
CA ARG A 78 12.17 9.37 4.89
C ARG A 78 12.84 10.45 5.73
N SER A 79 12.25 10.84 6.87
CA SER A 79 12.68 12.01 7.63
C SER A 79 13.63 11.69 8.79
N GLY A 80 13.72 10.44 9.22
CA GLY A 80 14.46 10.02 10.40
C GLY A 80 13.91 10.55 11.73
N ARG A 81 12.84 11.35 11.72
CA ARG A 81 12.32 12.02 12.94
C ARG A 81 11.60 11.02 13.83
N ALA A 82 12.03 10.93 15.09
CA ALA A 82 11.46 10.00 16.08
C ALA A 82 9.96 10.21 16.33
N GLY A 83 9.43 11.43 16.19
CA GLY A 83 7.99 11.70 16.34
C GLY A 83 7.11 10.83 15.44
N TRP A 84 7.53 10.59 14.19
CA TRP A 84 6.79 9.71 13.27
C TRP A 84 6.85 8.24 13.68
N LEU A 85 7.94 7.80 14.32
CA LEU A 85 8.04 6.46 14.89
C LEU A 85 7.05 6.31 16.05
N TYR A 86 6.94 7.31 16.92
CA TYR A 86 5.99 7.30 18.05
C TYR A 86 4.55 7.26 17.56
N SER A 87 4.21 8.10 16.57
CA SER A 87 2.89 8.10 15.95
C SER A 87 2.58 6.76 15.28
N ALA A 88 3.52 6.19 14.53
CA ALA A 88 3.34 4.88 13.90
C ALA A 88 3.08 3.79 14.94
N ALA A 89 3.84 3.79 16.05
CA ALA A 89 3.70 2.81 17.11
C ALA A 89 2.35 2.93 17.84
N PHE A 90 1.94 4.15 18.20
CA PHE A 90 0.63 4.41 18.81
C PHE A 90 -0.52 4.00 17.89
N LEU A 91 -0.50 4.40 16.62
CA LEU A 91 -1.52 4.05 15.63
C LEU A 91 -1.60 2.54 15.37
N ALA A 92 -0.46 1.85 15.38
CA ALA A 92 -0.41 0.39 15.27
C ALA A 92 -1.08 -0.30 16.46
N GLY A 93 -0.82 0.16 17.69
CA GLY A 93 -1.48 -0.37 18.89
C GLY A 93 -3.00 -0.11 18.88
N LEU A 94 -3.39 1.11 18.52
CA LEU A 94 -4.80 1.53 18.39
C LEU A 94 -5.53 0.72 17.30
N GLY A 95 -4.86 0.45 16.17
CA GLY A 95 -5.38 -0.38 15.09
C GLY A 95 -5.64 -1.82 15.53
N LEU A 96 -4.69 -2.44 16.23
CA LEU A 96 -4.84 -3.78 16.79
C LEU A 96 -5.98 -3.87 17.81
N TRP A 97 -6.10 -2.88 18.70
CA TRP A 97 -7.22 -2.84 19.63
C TRP A 97 -8.56 -2.71 18.88
N THR A 98 -8.63 -1.86 17.86
CA THR A 98 -9.87 -1.64 17.10
C THR A 98 -10.35 -2.91 16.40
N LYS A 99 -9.44 -3.65 15.74
CA LYS A 99 -9.77 -4.95 15.12
C LYS A 99 -8.52 -5.80 14.90
N LEU A 100 -8.60 -7.07 15.27
CA LEU A 100 -7.46 -7.99 15.19
C LEU A 100 -6.90 -8.15 13.77
N LEU A 101 -7.72 -7.99 12.72
CA LEU A 101 -7.26 -8.04 11.33
C LEU A 101 -6.17 -7.01 10.99
N PHE A 102 -5.97 -5.99 11.85
CA PHE A 102 -4.86 -5.05 11.73
C PHE A 102 -3.48 -5.74 11.79
N VAL A 103 -3.41 -6.96 12.34
CA VAL A 103 -2.21 -7.80 12.30
C VAL A 103 -1.69 -8.01 10.87
N TRP A 104 -2.57 -8.05 9.86
CA TRP A 104 -2.17 -8.18 8.46
C TRP A 104 -1.33 -7.01 7.98
N VAL A 105 -1.70 -5.78 8.39
CA VAL A 105 -0.94 -4.55 8.07
C VAL A 105 0.42 -4.58 8.71
N LEU A 106 0.49 -4.97 9.99
CA LEU A 106 1.75 -5.06 10.72
C LEU A 106 2.67 -6.14 10.14
N GLY A 107 2.14 -7.32 9.85
CA GLY A 107 2.89 -8.41 9.24
C GLY A 107 3.38 -8.04 7.84
N ALA A 108 2.59 -7.32 7.05
CA ALA A 108 3.02 -6.82 5.74
C ALA A 108 4.13 -5.77 5.85
N LEU A 109 4.03 -4.83 6.80
CA LEU A 109 5.10 -3.85 7.09
C LEU A 109 6.40 -4.54 7.50
N VAL A 110 6.32 -5.51 8.42
CA VAL A 110 7.48 -6.30 8.88
C VAL A 110 8.08 -7.09 7.72
N GLY A 111 7.26 -7.77 6.92
CA GLY A 111 7.72 -8.55 5.77
C GLY A 111 8.45 -7.69 4.73
N VAL A 112 7.91 -6.51 4.40
CA VAL A 112 8.58 -5.54 3.52
C VAL A 112 9.91 -5.07 4.14
N ALA A 113 9.92 -4.74 5.44
CA ALA A 113 11.14 -4.31 6.13
C ALA A 113 12.23 -5.38 6.11
N ILE A 114 11.88 -6.65 6.33
CA ILE A 114 12.80 -7.80 6.24
C ILE A 114 13.38 -7.90 4.83
N VAL A 115 12.54 -7.88 3.79
CA VAL A 115 13.00 -7.97 2.40
C VAL A 115 13.95 -6.83 2.04
N VAL A 116 13.61 -5.59 2.44
CA VAL A 116 14.47 -4.42 2.22
C VAL A 116 15.81 -4.57 2.96
N TRP A 117 15.80 -5.05 4.20
CA TRP A 117 17.01 -5.27 5.00
C TRP A 117 17.92 -6.35 4.37
N VAL A 118 17.34 -7.49 3.98
CA VAL A 118 18.07 -8.58 3.31
C VAL A 118 18.67 -8.10 1.99
N ALA A 119 17.88 -7.45 1.13
CA ALA A 119 18.35 -6.91 -0.14
C ALA A 119 19.50 -5.90 0.06
N GLY A 120 19.40 -5.02 1.06
CA GLY A 120 20.46 -4.07 1.40
C GLY A 120 21.74 -4.73 1.93
N LYS A 121 21.65 -5.87 2.62
CA LYS A 121 22.82 -6.63 3.10
C LYS A 121 23.53 -7.34 1.94
N ILE A 122 22.77 -7.96 1.03
CA ILE A 122 23.31 -8.62 -0.16
C ILE A 122 24.02 -7.59 -1.06
N GLY A 123 23.40 -6.42 -1.27
CA GLY A 123 23.98 -5.35 -2.08
C GLY A 123 25.31 -4.81 -1.53
N ARG A 124 25.44 -4.67 -0.20
CA ARG A 124 26.70 -4.24 0.45
C ARG A 124 27.83 -5.24 0.26
N ARG A 125 27.58 -6.53 0.49
CA ARG A 125 28.56 -7.61 0.28
C ARG A 125 29.07 -7.66 -1.17
N GLY A 126 28.17 -7.45 -2.14
CA GLY A 126 28.55 -7.40 -3.56
C GLY A 126 29.48 -6.22 -3.90
N LYS A 127 29.22 -5.03 -3.31
CA LYS A 127 30.09 -3.85 -3.50
C LYS A 127 31.47 -4.03 -2.86
N GLU A 128 31.53 -4.60 -1.66
CA GLU A 128 32.79 -4.89 -0.94
C GLU A 128 33.63 -5.93 -1.70
N ALA A 129 33.02 -7.01 -2.19
CA ALA A 129 33.70 -8.03 -2.99
C ALA A 129 34.28 -7.46 -4.31
N ARG A 130 33.57 -6.52 -4.94
CA ARG A 130 34.03 -5.86 -6.17
C ARG A 130 35.19 -4.89 -5.91
N LYS A 131 35.10 -4.07 -4.86
CA LYS A 131 36.22 -3.21 -4.40
C LYS A 131 37.48 -4.02 -4.06
N GLY A 132 37.34 -5.19 -3.43
CA GLY A 132 38.47 -6.07 -3.12
C GLY A 132 39.16 -6.66 -4.36
N LYS A 133 38.41 -6.90 -5.45
CA LYS A 133 38.95 -7.38 -6.74
C LYS A 133 39.67 -6.27 -7.51
N ASP A 134 39.09 -5.06 -7.53
CA ASP A 134 39.66 -3.92 -8.25
C ASP A 134 40.90 -3.36 -7.50
N GLY A 135 40.89 -3.37 -6.16
CA GLY A 135 42.03 -2.97 -5.33
C GLY A 135 43.25 -3.90 -5.46
N LYS A 136 43.05 -5.19 -5.79
CA LYS A 136 44.14 -6.16 -5.99
C LYS A 136 44.79 -6.08 -7.38
N LYS A 137 44.08 -5.55 -8.39
CA LYS A 137 44.62 -5.33 -9.75
C LYS A 137 45.34 -3.98 -9.92
N GLY A 138 45.14 -3.03 -9.01
CA GLY A 138 45.70 -1.67 -9.11
C GLY A 138 47.12 -1.49 -8.55
N ASN A 139 47.79 -2.54 -8.06
CA ASN A 139 49.09 -2.42 -7.38
C ASN A 139 50.29 -3.01 -8.15
N GLU A 140 50.10 -3.48 -9.39
CA GLU A 140 51.18 -4.07 -10.22
C GLU A 140 51.72 -3.13 -11.32
N GLY A 141 51.40 -1.84 -11.30
CA GLY A 141 51.94 -0.92 -12.31
C GLY A 141 51.68 0.55 -12.00
N LYS A 142 52.40 1.12 -11.04
CA LYS A 142 52.47 2.58 -10.87
C LYS A 142 53.68 3.12 -11.64
N ALA A 143 53.46 3.43 -12.91
CA ALA A 143 54.23 4.45 -13.60
C ALA A 143 53.57 5.81 -13.34
N GLU A 144 54.39 6.81 -13.03
CA GLU A 144 54.02 8.21 -12.82
C GLU A 144 53.12 8.73 -13.95
N THR A 145 51.95 9.24 -13.59
CA THR A 145 51.09 9.99 -14.52
C THR A 145 50.61 11.29 -13.88
N VAL A 146 51.07 12.37 -14.52
CA VAL A 146 50.61 13.76 -14.61
C VAL A 146 49.31 14.12 -13.86
N PRO A 147 49.28 15.24 -13.11
CA PRO A 147 48.07 15.70 -12.42
C PRO A 147 47.00 16.12 -13.44
N SER A 148 45.87 15.40 -13.46
CA SER A 148 44.68 15.82 -14.20
C SER A 148 43.92 16.92 -13.45
N PRO A 149 43.27 17.87 -14.16
CA PRO A 149 42.58 19.00 -13.56
C PRO A 149 41.41 18.54 -12.68
N GLN A 150 41.33 19.10 -11.47
CA GLN A 150 40.22 18.86 -10.55
C GLN A 150 38.88 19.32 -11.18
N PRO A 151 37.82 18.51 -11.16
CA PRO A 151 36.49 18.99 -11.52
C PRO A 151 35.99 19.99 -10.47
N LEU A 152 35.85 21.25 -10.88
CA LEU A 152 35.41 22.41 -10.08
C LEU A 152 33.90 22.41 -9.73
N VAL A 153 33.22 21.26 -9.78
CA VAL A 153 31.79 21.18 -9.44
C VAL A 153 31.62 20.16 -8.31
N PRO A 154 31.28 20.61 -7.09
CA PRO A 154 30.84 19.70 -6.05
C PRO A 154 29.60 18.97 -6.58
N ARG A 155 29.72 17.66 -6.86
CA ARG A 155 28.52 16.83 -6.97
C ARG A 155 27.76 17.01 -5.66
N PRO A 156 26.43 17.26 -5.69
CA PRO A 156 25.64 17.19 -4.48
C PRO A 156 25.92 15.83 -3.87
N GLN A 157 26.45 15.81 -2.65
CA GLN A 157 26.54 14.60 -1.87
C GLN A 157 25.11 14.10 -1.75
N THR A 158 24.74 13.13 -2.57
CA THR A 158 23.58 12.28 -2.30
C THR A 158 23.96 11.57 -1.02
N SER A 159 23.57 12.15 0.10
CA SER A 159 23.70 11.55 1.42
C SER A 159 23.20 10.13 1.30
N ASP A 160 24.12 9.17 1.31
CA ASP A 160 23.80 7.78 1.54
C ASP A 160 22.84 7.80 2.74
N PRO A 161 21.63 7.21 2.65
CA PRO A 161 20.74 7.13 3.79
C PRO A 161 21.37 6.11 4.74
N THR A 162 22.42 6.52 5.45
CA THR A 162 22.83 5.82 6.65
C THR A 162 21.59 5.84 7.54
N PRO A 163 21.11 4.67 7.98
CA PRO A 163 19.98 4.64 8.90
C PRO A 163 20.43 5.47 10.10
N HIS A 164 19.79 6.62 10.31
CA HIS A 164 20.00 7.41 11.51
C HIS A 164 19.84 6.43 12.67
N THR A 165 20.94 6.11 13.34
CA THR A 165 20.94 5.17 14.46
C THR A 165 20.19 5.88 15.58
N LEU A 166 18.88 5.66 15.62
CA LEU A 166 18.04 6.19 16.67
C LEU A 166 18.61 5.72 18.00
N ARG A 167 18.80 6.66 18.92
CA ARG A 167 19.18 6.34 20.30
C ARG A 167 18.18 5.32 20.88
N PRO A 168 18.62 4.34 21.68
CA PRO A 168 17.75 3.31 22.26
C PRO A 168 16.50 3.85 22.96
N ILE A 169 16.58 5.04 23.55
CA ILE A 169 15.45 5.73 24.18
C ILE A 169 14.26 5.96 23.23
N HIS A 170 14.49 6.20 21.94
CA HIS A 170 13.40 6.39 20.99
C HIS A 170 12.64 5.08 20.73
N TRP A 171 13.33 3.94 20.77
CA TRP A 171 12.67 2.63 20.67
C TRP A 171 11.85 2.32 21.92
N LEU A 172 12.35 2.67 23.10
CA LEU A 172 11.59 2.54 24.34
C LEU A 172 10.31 3.40 24.32
N ILE A 173 10.42 4.67 23.92
CA ILE A 173 9.25 5.56 23.81
C ILE A 173 8.25 5.02 22.79
N ALA A 174 8.72 4.55 21.64
CA ALA A 174 7.83 3.93 20.64
C ALA A 174 7.11 2.70 21.20
N ALA A 175 7.80 1.84 21.96
CA ALA A 175 7.18 0.70 22.63
C ALA A 175 6.11 1.13 23.63
N LEU A 176 6.36 2.18 24.44
CA LEU A 176 5.37 2.75 25.35
C LEU A 176 4.16 3.32 24.61
N CYS A 177 4.36 4.02 23.49
CA CYS A 177 3.28 4.50 22.64
C CYS A 177 2.43 3.36 22.06
N PHE A 178 3.05 2.27 21.62
CA PHE A 178 2.33 1.07 21.17
C PHE A 178 1.53 0.43 22.30
N LEU A 179 2.14 0.26 23.48
CA LEU A 179 1.48 -0.27 24.67
C LEU A 179 0.29 0.59 25.09
N LEU A 180 0.42 1.91 24.99
CA LEU A 180 -0.69 2.83 25.23
C LEU A 180 -1.84 2.61 24.23
N GLY A 181 -1.53 2.47 22.94
CA GLY A 181 -2.55 2.21 21.90
C GLY A 181 -3.28 0.87 22.07
N VAL A 182 -2.56 -0.19 22.46
CA VAL A 182 -3.15 -1.54 22.68
C VAL A 182 -3.69 -1.74 24.10
N SER A 183 -3.54 -0.75 24.99
CA SER A 183 -3.91 -0.88 26.40
C SER A 183 -5.36 -1.32 26.64
N PRO A 184 -6.38 -0.91 25.87
CA PRO A 184 -7.74 -1.38 26.14
C PRO A 184 -7.91 -2.87 25.82
N LEU A 185 -7.19 -3.38 24.81
CA LEU A 185 -7.16 -4.82 24.50
C LEU A 185 -6.48 -5.63 25.61
N ILE A 186 -5.40 -5.09 26.20
CA ILE A 186 -4.72 -5.69 27.35
C ILE A 186 -5.69 -5.76 28.54
N LEU A 187 -6.31 -4.64 28.90
CA LEU A 187 -7.24 -4.56 30.03
C LEU A 187 -8.43 -5.51 29.84
N PHE A 188 -9.01 -5.56 28.64
CA PHE A 188 -10.10 -6.48 28.32
C PHE A 188 -9.71 -7.95 28.53
N ASN A 189 -8.51 -8.36 28.09
CA ASN A 189 -8.05 -9.74 28.23
C ASN A 189 -7.57 -10.06 29.65
N GLN A 190 -7.06 -9.09 30.42
CA GLN A 190 -6.79 -9.28 31.85
C GLN A 190 -8.08 -9.58 32.63
N GLN A 191 -9.21 -9.00 32.23
CA GLN A 191 -10.51 -9.20 32.89
C GLN A 191 -11.24 -10.45 32.41
N THR A 192 -11.16 -10.79 31.12
CA THR A 192 -12.06 -11.79 30.52
C THR A 192 -11.35 -12.94 29.80
N SER A 193 -10.08 -12.78 29.44
CA SER A 193 -9.36 -13.64 28.48
C SER A 193 -10.09 -13.86 27.14
N GLY A 194 -11.13 -13.05 26.83
CA GLY A 194 -12.09 -13.35 25.78
C GLY A 194 -11.50 -13.34 24.38
N THR A 195 -10.62 -12.38 24.07
CA THR A 195 -9.97 -12.33 22.75
C THR A 195 -8.99 -13.49 22.58
N LEU A 196 -8.17 -13.76 23.59
CA LEU A 196 -7.19 -14.85 23.52
C LEU A 196 -7.89 -16.20 23.35
N ASN A 197 -8.92 -16.48 24.15
CA ASN A 197 -9.70 -17.71 24.04
C ASN A 197 -10.35 -17.86 22.66
N ALA A 198 -10.94 -16.79 22.13
CA ALA A 198 -11.54 -16.81 20.80
C ALA A 198 -10.50 -17.02 19.68
N VAL A 199 -9.34 -16.36 19.77
CA VAL A 199 -8.28 -16.51 18.76
C VAL A 199 -7.68 -17.91 18.78
N PHE A 200 -7.29 -18.40 19.96
CA PHE A 200 -6.63 -19.71 20.09
C PHE A 200 -7.60 -20.86 19.85
N GLY A 201 -8.88 -20.71 20.23
CA GLY A 201 -9.92 -21.68 19.91
C GLY A 201 -10.22 -21.80 18.42
N ASN A 202 -9.97 -20.74 17.64
CA ASN A 202 -10.36 -20.66 16.23
C ASN A 202 -9.17 -20.74 15.25
N LEU A 203 -7.99 -21.21 15.70
CA LEU A 203 -6.81 -21.30 14.81
C LEU A 203 -6.98 -22.38 13.74
N GLY A 204 -7.56 -23.53 14.08
CA GLY A 204 -7.80 -24.62 13.12
C GLY A 204 -9.00 -24.36 12.22
N GLN A 205 -10.13 -24.03 12.84
CA GLN A 205 -11.38 -23.69 12.16
C GLN A 205 -11.91 -22.38 12.72
N SER A 206 -12.30 -21.46 11.85
CA SER A 206 -12.81 -20.14 12.25
C SER A 206 -14.18 -20.23 12.94
N TYR A 207 -14.60 -19.15 13.61
CA TYR A 207 -15.91 -19.08 14.25
C TYR A 207 -17.08 -19.43 13.32
N TYR A 208 -17.00 -19.04 12.03
CA TYR A 208 -18.02 -19.34 11.01
C TYR A 208 -17.69 -20.59 10.17
N GLY A 209 -16.75 -21.42 10.62
CA GLY A 209 -16.52 -22.75 10.05
C GLY A 209 -15.47 -22.81 8.94
N VAL A 210 -14.73 -21.74 8.65
CA VAL A 210 -13.66 -21.74 7.63
C VAL A 210 -12.49 -22.58 8.13
N ASN A 211 -12.08 -23.57 7.35
CA ASN A 211 -10.90 -24.38 7.65
C ASN A 211 -9.62 -23.62 7.27
N ASN A 212 -8.78 -23.26 8.25
CA ASN A 212 -7.53 -22.53 7.99
C ASN A 212 -6.43 -23.40 7.38
N ALA A 213 -6.56 -24.73 7.42
CA ALA A 213 -5.65 -25.64 6.71
C ALA A 213 -5.87 -25.62 5.20
N ASP A 214 -7.06 -25.23 4.72
CA ASP A 214 -7.37 -25.11 3.29
C ASP A 214 -6.92 -23.74 2.74
N PHE A 215 -5.62 -23.45 2.90
CA PHE A 215 -5.05 -22.14 2.61
C PHE A 215 -5.27 -21.69 1.15
N PHE A 216 -5.19 -22.61 0.19
CA PHE A 216 -5.31 -22.26 -1.22
C PHE A 216 -6.76 -21.98 -1.63
N ALA A 217 -7.75 -22.70 -1.09
CA ALA A 217 -9.15 -22.35 -1.30
C ALA A 217 -9.48 -20.99 -0.68
N ASN A 218 -8.98 -20.74 0.54
CA ASN A 218 -9.16 -19.46 1.21
C ASN A 218 -8.51 -18.31 0.42
N LEU A 219 -7.30 -18.52 -0.10
CA LEU A 219 -6.62 -17.53 -0.95
C LEU A 219 -7.38 -17.26 -2.24
N SER A 220 -7.90 -18.30 -2.90
CA SER A 220 -8.73 -18.15 -4.10
C SER A 220 -9.99 -17.33 -3.80
N ALA A 221 -10.66 -17.63 -2.68
CA ALA A 221 -11.81 -16.85 -2.22
C ALA A 221 -11.45 -15.38 -1.96
N ARG A 222 -10.30 -15.11 -1.33
CA ARG A 222 -9.80 -13.74 -1.11
C ARG A 222 -9.50 -12.99 -2.39
N VAL A 223 -8.85 -13.64 -3.36
CA VAL A 223 -8.61 -13.02 -4.67
C VAL A 223 -9.95 -12.71 -5.37
N GLY A 224 -10.92 -13.61 -5.29
CA GLY A 224 -12.29 -13.36 -5.77
C GLY A 224 -12.94 -12.16 -5.09
N GLN A 225 -12.79 -12.04 -3.77
CA GLN A 225 -13.31 -10.92 -2.99
C GLN A 225 -12.66 -9.59 -3.37
N LEU A 226 -11.35 -9.56 -3.67
CA LEU A 226 -10.70 -8.36 -4.19
C LEU A 226 -11.27 -7.94 -5.55
N VAL A 227 -11.58 -8.89 -6.43
CA VAL A 227 -12.23 -8.60 -7.71
C VAL A 227 -13.61 -8.00 -7.48
N THR A 228 -14.43 -8.60 -6.63
CA THR A 228 -15.75 -8.09 -6.23
C THR A 228 -15.65 -6.71 -5.55
N LEU A 229 -14.61 -6.48 -4.76
CA LEU A 229 -14.34 -5.23 -4.06
C LEU A 229 -13.98 -4.11 -5.04
N LEU A 230 -13.17 -4.39 -6.07
CA LEU A 230 -12.85 -3.42 -7.11
C LEU A 230 -14.05 -3.14 -8.02
N ARG A 231 -14.86 -4.15 -8.33
CA ARG A 231 -16.06 -4.02 -9.17
C ARG A 231 -17.20 -3.28 -8.48
N GLY A 232 -17.34 -3.45 -7.16
CA GLY A 232 -18.38 -2.82 -6.35
C GLY A 232 -19.76 -3.49 -6.47
N ASP A 233 -19.84 -4.76 -6.84
CA ASP A 233 -21.11 -5.47 -7.15
C ASP A 233 -21.68 -6.32 -6.00
N HIS A 234 -21.19 -6.11 -4.78
CA HIS A 234 -21.66 -6.80 -3.58
C HIS A 234 -22.73 -6.03 -2.79
N PHE A 235 -23.19 -4.89 -3.29
CA PHE A 235 -24.25 -4.08 -2.68
C PHE A 235 -25.66 -4.41 -3.22
N TRP A 236 -25.93 -5.71 -3.44
CA TRP A 236 -27.23 -6.18 -3.97
C TRP A 236 -28.43 -5.65 -3.17
N TYR A 237 -28.25 -5.44 -1.87
CA TYR A 237 -29.28 -4.91 -0.97
C TYR A 237 -29.63 -3.43 -1.21
N LEU A 238 -28.87 -2.68 -2.02
CA LEU A 238 -29.15 -1.28 -2.38
C LEU A 238 -29.98 -1.12 -3.66
N GLY A 239 -30.66 -2.18 -4.11
CA GLY A 239 -31.52 -2.13 -5.30
C GLY A 239 -31.00 -2.91 -6.51
N GLY A 240 -29.81 -3.50 -6.43
CA GLY A 240 -29.29 -4.40 -7.46
C GLY A 240 -27.75 -4.45 -7.53
N PRO A 241 -27.16 -5.44 -8.23
CA PRO A 241 -25.71 -5.57 -8.35
C PRO A 241 -25.17 -4.69 -9.49
N PHE A 242 -24.88 -3.42 -9.21
CA PHE A 242 -24.22 -2.53 -10.17
C PHE A 242 -22.70 -2.65 -10.07
N ALA A 243 -22.02 -2.77 -11.22
CA ALA A 243 -20.60 -3.12 -11.25
C ALA A 243 -19.82 -2.27 -12.25
N ASN A 244 -18.57 -1.96 -11.92
CA ASN A 244 -17.54 -1.63 -12.89
C ASN A 244 -16.76 -2.89 -13.28
N GLY A 245 -17.24 -3.60 -14.31
CA GLY A 245 -16.61 -4.83 -14.80
C GLY A 245 -15.16 -4.67 -15.28
N TRP A 246 -14.73 -3.44 -15.58
CA TRP A 246 -13.37 -3.16 -16.07
C TRP A 246 -12.38 -2.86 -14.94
N ALA A 247 -12.81 -2.57 -13.72
CA ALA A 247 -11.93 -2.15 -12.63
C ALA A 247 -10.80 -3.17 -12.36
N ALA A 248 -11.15 -4.44 -12.13
CA ALA A 248 -10.18 -5.50 -11.85
C ALA A 248 -9.20 -5.77 -13.00
N PRO A 249 -9.63 -6.00 -14.27
CA PRO A 249 -8.68 -6.22 -15.36
C PRO A 249 -7.81 -4.99 -15.66
N LEU A 250 -8.34 -3.77 -15.53
CA LEU A 250 -7.53 -2.56 -15.68
C LEU A 250 -6.49 -2.42 -14.58
N ALA A 251 -6.83 -2.74 -13.32
CA ALA A 251 -5.87 -2.76 -12.21
C ALA A 251 -4.70 -3.70 -12.49
N ALA A 252 -5.02 -4.95 -12.84
CA ALA A 252 -4.03 -5.98 -13.14
C ALA A 252 -3.17 -5.59 -14.35
N GLY A 253 -3.78 -5.07 -15.41
CA GLY A 253 -3.08 -4.61 -16.61
C GLY A 253 -2.11 -3.46 -16.32
N LEU A 254 -2.55 -2.42 -15.64
CA LEU A 254 -1.72 -1.26 -15.28
C LEU A 254 -0.53 -1.67 -14.40
N ILE A 255 -0.77 -2.48 -13.37
CA ILE A 255 0.30 -2.96 -12.48
C ILE A 255 1.30 -3.80 -13.26
N THR A 256 0.83 -4.72 -14.11
CA THR A 256 1.70 -5.62 -14.89
C THR A 256 2.59 -4.83 -15.85
N VAL A 257 2.01 -3.90 -16.61
CA VAL A 257 2.78 -3.08 -17.56
C VAL A 257 3.76 -2.17 -16.82
N ALA A 258 3.40 -1.63 -15.65
CA ALA A 258 4.31 -0.84 -14.82
C ALA A 258 5.50 -1.65 -14.28
N VAL A 259 5.27 -2.91 -13.89
CA VAL A 259 6.35 -3.83 -13.50
C VAL A 259 7.30 -4.09 -14.68
N VAL A 260 6.75 -4.33 -15.87
CA VAL A 260 7.56 -4.48 -17.10
C VAL A 260 8.37 -3.21 -17.37
N ALA A 261 7.77 -2.02 -17.26
CA ALA A 261 8.45 -0.74 -17.43
C ALA A 261 9.59 -0.56 -16.41
N ALA A 262 9.33 -0.88 -15.14
CA ALA A 262 10.31 -0.79 -14.06
C ALA A 262 11.52 -1.70 -14.29
N VAL A 263 11.29 -2.95 -14.74
CA VAL A 263 12.35 -3.94 -14.99
C VAL A 263 13.14 -3.61 -16.26
N THR A 264 12.47 -3.22 -17.35
CA THR A 264 13.11 -3.06 -18.67
C THR A 264 13.79 -1.70 -18.83
N THR A 265 13.21 -0.64 -18.28
CA THR A 265 13.58 0.73 -18.62
C THR A 265 14.24 1.47 -17.45
N LEU A 266 13.66 1.37 -16.25
CA LEU A 266 14.16 2.12 -15.09
C LEU A 266 15.39 1.46 -14.45
N ARG A 267 15.41 0.12 -14.32
CA ARG A 267 16.58 -0.62 -13.80
C ARG A 267 17.85 -0.42 -14.63
N ARG A 268 17.73 -0.37 -15.96
CA ARG A 268 18.88 -0.21 -16.86
C ARG A 268 19.52 1.18 -16.76
N ARG A 269 18.74 2.18 -16.33
CA ARG A 269 19.15 3.58 -16.38
C ARG A 269 19.63 4.14 -15.05
N GLY A 270 19.37 3.44 -13.93
CA GLY A 270 19.78 3.92 -12.60
C GLY A 270 19.21 5.30 -12.22
N GLN A 271 18.15 5.73 -12.90
CA GLN A 271 17.66 7.12 -12.88
C GLN A 271 16.61 7.40 -11.80
N THR A 272 15.90 6.40 -11.29
CA THR A 272 14.87 6.58 -10.25
C THR A 272 14.74 5.35 -9.35
N ASN A 273 14.33 5.56 -8.11
CA ASN A 273 13.92 4.51 -7.16
C ASN A 273 12.52 3.96 -7.42
N ALA A 274 11.81 4.45 -8.45
CA ALA A 274 10.40 4.14 -8.69
C ALA A 274 10.10 2.64 -8.82
N GLY A 275 10.97 1.87 -9.48
CA GLY A 275 10.82 0.41 -9.58
C GLY A 275 10.95 -0.30 -8.23
N ALA A 276 11.81 0.20 -7.33
CA ALA A 276 11.95 -0.34 -5.98
C ALA A 276 10.74 0.00 -5.11
N VAL A 277 10.22 1.23 -5.22
CA VAL A 277 8.99 1.65 -4.52
C VAL A 277 7.78 0.85 -5.01
N LEU A 278 7.62 0.67 -6.32
CA LEU A 278 6.58 -0.18 -6.89
C LEU A 278 6.69 -1.61 -6.37
N GLY A 279 7.90 -2.19 -6.34
CA GLY A 279 8.14 -3.52 -5.81
C GLY A 279 7.78 -3.64 -4.31
N MET A 280 8.12 -2.64 -3.49
CA MET A 280 7.75 -2.62 -2.08
C MET A 280 6.24 -2.50 -1.88
N ALA A 281 5.56 -1.64 -2.64
CA ALA A 281 4.12 -1.46 -2.57
C ALA A 281 3.36 -2.73 -3.04
N LEU A 282 3.82 -3.35 -4.12
CA LEU A 282 3.29 -4.62 -4.61
C LEU A 282 3.47 -5.73 -3.56
N LEU A 283 4.67 -5.86 -3.00
CA LEU A 283 4.95 -6.83 -1.95
C LEU A 283 4.06 -6.60 -0.71
N PHE A 284 3.87 -5.35 -0.30
CA PHE A 284 3.00 -4.99 0.81
C PHE A 284 1.56 -5.48 0.57
N VAL A 285 0.98 -5.20 -0.60
CA VAL A 285 -0.37 -5.65 -0.95
C VAL A 285 -0.45 -7.17 -1.05
N VAL A 286 0.53 -7.83 -1.68
CA VAL A 286 0.57 -9.30 -1.77
C VAL A 286 0.60 -9.94 -0.38
N LEU A 287 1.46 -9.45 0.53
CA LEU A 287 1.55 -9.96 1.89
C LEU A 287 0.25 -9.73 2.67
N LEU A 288 -0.41 -8.59 2.49
CA LEU A 288 -1.73 -8.33 3.09
C LEU A 288 -2.75 -9.39 2.67
N VAL A 289 -2.82 -9.68 1.37
CA VAL A 289 -3.77 -10.65 0.81
C VAL A 289 -3.46 -12.07 1.26
N LEU A 290 -2.18 -12.48 1.22
CA LEU A 290 -1.76 -13.81 1.69
C LEU A 290 -2.09 -14.04 3.16
N GLN A 291 -1.89 -13.04 4.01
CA GLN A 291 -2.23 -13.13 5.43
C GLN A 291 -3.74 -13.17 5.66
N SER A 292 -4.54 -12.49 4.82
CA SER A 292 -6.00 -12.47 4.94
C SER A 292 -6.68 -13.82 4.66
N SER A 293 -5.98 -14.75 4.02
CA SER A 293 -6.43 -16.14 3.81
C SER A 293 -6.51 -16.96 5.09
N PHE A 294 -5.89 -16.48 6.17
CA PHE A 294 -6.07 -17.01 7.52
C PHE A 294 -7.06 -16.13 8.30
N THR A 295 -8.05 -16.74 8.94
CA THR A 295 -9.07 -16.01 9.69
C THR A 295 -9.51 -16.75 10.95
N VAL A 296 -9.72 -16.00 12.04
CA VAL A 296 -10.30 -16.53 13.29
C VAL A 296 -11.83 -16.38 13.33
N SER A 297 -12.41 -15.62 12.39
CA SER A 297 -13.85 -15.37 12.31
C SER A 297 -14.44 -15.92 11.02
N ASP A 298 -14.28 -15.22 9.91
CA ASP A 298 -14.75 -15.59 8.58
C ASP A 298 -13.95 -14.91 7.46
N LEU A 299 -14.18 -15.33 6.23
CA LEU A 299 -13.74 -14.69 5.00
C LEU A 299 -14.78 -13.69 4.48
N PHE A 300 -15.40 -12.87 5.33
CA PHE A 300 -16.30 -11.82 4.82
C PHE A 300 -15.56 -10.78 3.98
N ILE A 301 -16.18 -10.35 2.87
CA ILE A 301 -15.65 -9.32 1.98
C ILE A 301 -15.37 -7.98 2.69
N THR A 302 -16.10 -7.68 3.76
CA THR A 302 -15.89 -6.48 4.57
C THR A 302 -14.54 -6.46 5.30
N HIS A 303 -13.89 -7.62 5.46
CA HIS A 303 -12.53 -7.69 5.98
C HIS A 303 -11.50 -7.16 4.98
N ASP A 304 -11.75 -7.30 3.68
CA ASP A 304 -10.83 -6.87 2.61
C ASP A 304 -10.87 -5.36 2.35
N ALA A 305 -11.82 -4.64 2.98
CA ALA A 305 -11.88 -3.18 2.96
C ALA A 305 -10.55 -2.53 3.34
N ILE A 306 -9.79 -3.14 4.27
CA ILE A 306 -8.48 -2.64 4.69
C ILE A 306 -7.44 -2.65 3.56
N VAL A 307 -7.59 -3.55 2.57
CA VAL A 307 -6.67 -3.69 1.44
C VAL A 307 -6.92 -2.61 0.39
N GLN A 308 -8.18 -2.16 0.26
CA GLN A 308 -8.64 -1.31 -0.84
C GLN A 308 -7.83 -0.03 -1.05
N PRO A 309 -7.52 0.81 -0.03
CA PRO A 309 -6.76 2.03 -0.25
C PRO A 309 -5.35 1.74 -0.77
N PHE A 310 -4.73 0.66 -0.30
CA PHE A 310 -3.37 0.29 -0.70
C PHE A 310 -3.34 -0.28 -2.12
N LEU A 311 -4.36 -1.04 -2.51
CA LEU A 311 -4.50 -1.55 -3.88
C LEU A 311 -4.71 -0.40 -4.88
N LEU A 312 -5.56 0.58 -4.56
CA LEU A 312 -5.77 1.75 -5.43
C LEU A 312 -4.54 2.67 -5.46
N LEU A 313 -3.81 2.82 -4.35
CA LEU A 313 -2.52 3.51 -4.33
C LEU A 313 -1.46 2.78 -5.16
N LEU A 314 -1.47 1.44 -5.18
CA LEU A 314 -0.58 0.64 -6.03
C LEU A 314 -0.88 0.86 -7.51
N VAL A 315 -2.15 0.91 -7.91
CA VAL A 315 -2.56 1.26 -9.29
C VAL A 315 -2.13 2.68 -9.63
N ALA A 316 -2.34 3.65 -8.73
CA ALA A 316 -1.91 5.03 -8.92
C ALA A 316 -0.38 5.14 -9.11
N LEU A 317 0.39 4.41 -8.30
CA LEU A 317 1.85 4.34 -8.40
C LEU A 317 2.28 3.66 -9.72
N ALA A 318 1.56 2.63 -10.17
CA ALA A 318 1.81 1.98 -11.45
C ALA A 318 1.67 2.98 -12.61
N VAL A 319 0.61 3.79 -12.63
CA VAL A 319 0.43 4.86 -13.63
C VAL A 319 1.58 5.87 -13.56
N GLU A 320 2.01 6.27 -12.36
CA GLU A 320 3.14 7.18 -12.20
C GLU A 320 4.45 6.60 -12.76
N VAL A 321 4.72 5.31 -12.52
CA VAL A 321 5.88 4.60 -13.08
C VAL A 321 5.85 4.60 -14.62
N LEU A 322 4.68 4.40 -15.22
CA LEU A 322 4.51 4.47 -16.68
C LEU A 322 4.77 5.88 -17.21
N LEU A 323 4.31 6.91 -16.51
CA LEU A 323 4.58 8.32 -16.87
C LEU A 323 6.08 8.63 -16.75
N LEU A 324 6.76 8.16 -15.69
CA LEU A 324 8.20 8.35 -15.54
C LEU A 324 9.00 7.64 -16.63
N ALA A 325 8.54 6.47 -17.10
CA ALA A 325 9.15 5.77 -18.22
C ALA A 325 9.16 6.60 -19.52
N THR A 326 8.23 7.55 -19.69
CA THR A 326 8.22 8.48 -20.84
C THR A 326 9.32 9.54 -20.79
N ARG A 327 9.72 9.97 -19.59
CA ARG A 327 10.68 11.07 -19.38
C ARG A 327 12.13 10.63 -19.57
N GLY A 328 12.44 9.37 -19.31
CA GLY A 328 13.80 8.85 -19.40
C GLY A 328 14.34 8.64 -20.82
N VAL A 329 13.61 9.02 -21.88
CA VAL A 329 13.97 8.69 -23.27
C VAL A 329 14.53 9.89 -24.04
N GLU A 330 15.59 10.47 -23.52
CA GLU A 330 16.50 11.31 -24.30
C GLU A 330 17.58 10.39 -24.89
N GLY A 331 17.53 10.13 -26.20
CA GLY A 331 18.60 9.39 -26.92
C GLY A 331 18.17 8.20 -27.78
N SER A 332 16.93 7.70 -27.67
CA SER A 332 16.37 6.70 -28.61
C SER A 332 14.93 7.06 -28.96
N ALA A 333 14.75 7.72 -30.12
CA ALA A 333 13.44 8.22 -30.57
C ALA A 333 12.35 7.14 -30.63
N ALA A 334 12.72 5.87 -30.90
CA ALA A 334 11.78 4.76 -31.01
C ALA A 334 11.26 4.27 -29.64
N GLY A 335 12.14 4.08 -28.64
CA GLY A 335 11.75 3.61 -27.32
C GLY A 335 10.89 4.61 -26.53
N GLY A 336 11.09 5.91 -26.77
CA GLY A 336 10.31 6.98 -26.12
C GLY A 336 8.90 7.09 -26.67
N ARG A 337 8.72 6.86 -27.97
CA ARG A 337 7.40 6.89 -28.59
C ARG A 337 6.51 5.77 -28.07
N ALA A 338 7.03 4.55 -27.92
CA ALA A 338 6.29 3.41 -27.39
C ALA A 338 5.77 3.68 -25.96
N TRP A 339 6.62 4.15 -25.05
CA TRP A 339 6.19 4.45 -23.68
C TRP A 339 5.22 5.63 -23.59
N ARG A 340 5.30 6.62 -24.49
CA ARG A 340 4.29 7.68 -24.57
C ARG A 340 2.90 7.14 -24.96
N VAL A 341 2.84 6.21 -25.92
CA VAL A 341 1.58 5.54 -26.28
C VAL A 341 1.06 4.73 -25.10
N VAL A 342 1.91 3.94 -24.44
CA VAL A 342 1.52 3.18 -23.24
C VAL A 342 1.01 4.09 -22.12
N ALA A 343 1.69 5.22 -21.87
CA ALA A 343 1.24 6.18 -20.88
C ALA A 343 -0.10 6.83 -21.24
N ALA A 344 -0.33 7.16 -22.51
CA ALA A 344 -1.62 7.66 -22.98
C ALA A 344 -2.74 6.63 -22.80
N LEU A 345 -2.46 5.36 -23.13
CA LEU A 345 -3.39 4.25 -22.89
C LEU A 345 -3.66 4.05 -21.40
N ALA A 346 -2.65 4.23 -20.54
CA ALA A 346 -2.82 4.15 -19.09
C ALA A 346 -3.73 5.26 -18.54
N VAL A 347 -3.59 6.50 -19.05
CA VAL A 347 -4.49 7.61 -18.71
C VAL A 347 -5.91 7.36 -19.22
N LEU A 348 -6.06 6.83 -20.43
CA LEU A 348 -7.37 6.45 -20.98
C LEU A 348 -8.03 5.35 -20.14
N ALA A 349 -7.27 4.31 -19.77
CA ALA A 349 -7.72 3.24 -18.88
C ALA A 349 -8.17 3.79 -17.53
N LEU A 350 -7.40 4.70 -16.92
CA LEU A 350 -7.77 5.35 -15.67
C LEU A 350 -9.07 6.16 -15.81
N THR A 351 -9.23 6.88 -16.91
CA THR A 351 -10.43 7.67 -17.19
C THR A 351 -11.65 6.77 -17.37
N ALA A 352 -11.51 5.67 -18.10
CA ALA A 352 -12.56 4.67 -18.29
C ALA A 352 -12.95 3.99 -16.97
N TRP A 353 -11.97 3.70 -16.10
CA TRP A 353 -12.23 3.22 -14.75
C TRP A 353 -13.09 4.22 -13.97
N LEU A 354 -12.62 5.47 -13.82
CA LEU A 354 -13.34 6.50 -13.06
C LEU A 354 -14.77 6.69 -13.55
N ALA A 355 -14.98 6.69 -14.87
CA ALA A 355 -16.31 6.79 -15.46
C ALA A 355 -17.19 5.56 -15.14
N GLY A 356 -16.62 4.36 -15.13
CA GLY A 356 -17.30 3.12 -14.77
C GLY A 356 -17.76 3.09 -13.32
N ASP A 357 -16.89 3.51 -12.41
CA ASP A 357 -17.16 3.62 -10.97
C ASP A 357 -18.24 4.67 -10.68
N LEU A 358 -18.10 5.89 -11.23
CA LEU A 358 -19.12 6.94 -11.12
C LEU A 358 -20.49 6.49 -11.67
N ARG A 359 -20.49 5.75 -12.79
CA ARG A 359 -21.73 5.19 -13.35
C ARG A 359 -22.37 4.18 -12.41
N ALA A 360 -21.57 3.33 -11.75
CA ALA A 360 -22.08 2.38 -10.77
C ALA A 360 -22.68 3.10 -9.56
N ASP A 361 -22.00 4.11 -9.02
CA ASP A 361 -22.49 4.92 -7.90
C ASP A 361 -23.81 5.62 -8.21
N VAL A 362 -23.92 6.24 -9.40
CA VAL A 362 -25.17 6.89 -9.83
C VAL A 362 -26.32 5.88 -9.92
N ARG A 363 -26.05 4.65 -10.40
CA ARG A 363 -27.08 3.61 -10.47
C ARG A 363 -27.50 3.15 -9.08
N TYR A 364 -26.56 2.95 -8.16
CA TYR A 364 -26.88 2.63 -6.76
C TYR A 364 -27.72 3.72 -6.12
N HIS A 365 -27.36 5.00 -6.29
CA HIS A 365 -28.13 6.10 -5.73
C HIS A 365 -29.53 6.24 -6.32
N ARG A 366 -29.70 6.01 -7.63
CA ARG A 366 -31.03 5.98 -8.26
C ARG A 366 -31.88 4.83 -7.73
N ALA A 367 -31.34 3.61 -7.72
CA ALA A 367 -32.07 2.44 -7.23
C ALA A 367 -32.45 2.59 -5.76
N LEU A 368 -31.57 3.16 -4.94
CA LEU A 368 -31.89 3.44 -3.54
C LEU A 368 -32.96 4.51 -3.38
N ALA A 369 -32.93 5.57 -4.20
CA ALA A 369 -33.98 6.60 -4.20
C ALA A 369 -35.35 6.06 -4.65
N GLU A 370 -35.36 5.07 -5.53
CA GLU A 370 -36.58 4.42 -6.04
C GLU A 370 -37.13 3.36 -5.07
N THR A 371 -36.27 2.58 -4.43
CA THR A 371 -36.67 1.38 -3.68
C THR A 371 -36.60 1.53 -2.16
N GLY A 372 -35.81 2.49 -1.64
CA GLY A 372 -35.39 2.51 -0.24
C GLY A 372 -34.43 1.36 0.14
N GLY A 373 -34.06 0.53 -0.84
CA GLY A 373 -33.29 -0.72 -0.71
C GLY A 373 -34.08 -1.91 -0.16
N HIS A 374 -33.41 -3.05 -0.01
CA HIS A 374 -34.05 -4.37 0.10
C HIS A 374 -33.76 -5.13 1.41
N ALA A 375 -33.08 -4.50 2.36
CA ALA A 375 -32.72 -5.13 3.65
C ALA A 375 -32.51 -4.11 4.77
N THR A 376 -32.40 -4.58 6.01
CA THR A 376 -32.06 -3.78 7.21
C THR A 376 -30.72 -3.04 7.12
N HIS A 377 -29.88 -3.37 6.13
CA HIS A 377 -28.62 -2.66 5.82
C HIS A 377 -28.78 -1.54 4.77
N SER A 378 -30.01 -1.25 4.35
CA SER A 378 -30.28 -0.33 3.23
C SER A 378 -30.58 1.10 3.65
N ASP A 379 -30.73 1.36 4.94
CA ASP A 379 -30.91 2.70 5.48
C ASP A 379 -29.63 3.52 5.25
N ALA A 380 -29.44 4.06 4.04
CA ALA A 380 -28.31 4.93 3.72
C ALA A 380 -28.52 6.35 4.23
#